data_AF-A0A2E8CA06-F1
#
_entry.id   AF-A0A2E8CA06-F1
#
_cell.length_a   1.000
_cell.length_b   1.000
_cell.length_c   1.000
_cell.angle_alpha   90.00
_cell.angle_beta   90.00
_cell.angle_gamma   90.00
#
_symmetry.space_group_name_H-M   'P 1'
#
loop_
_entity.id
_entity.type
_entity.pdbx_description
1 polymer ?
#
loop_
_entity_poly.entity_id
_entity_poly.type
_entity_poly.pdbx_seq_one_letter_code
_entity_poly.pdbx_strand_id
1 'polypeptide(L)'
;MKSSISGSSICSINNDFFPQVSDLERVALIAIYNSTNGDNWHYGHSSIAYGTEWLGIKGTECNWYGINCASDSVTSLSLNA
;
A
#
# COMPACT_ATOMS: atom_id res chain seq x y z
N MET A 1 -32.25 -5.47 19.06
CA MET A 1 -31.59 -4.85 20.24
C MET A 1 -30.41 -5.74 20.57
N LYS A 2 -29.14 -5.41 20.33
CA LYS A 2 -28.43 -4.14 20.48
C LYS A 2 -27.45 -3.96 19.32
N SER A 3 -27.42 -2.77 18.73
CA SER A 3 -26.31 -2.33 17.87
C SER A 3 -25.38 -1.49 18.75
N SER A 4 -24.11 -1.87 18.85
CA SER A 4 -23.07 -1.00 19.42
C SER A 4 -22.31 -0.37 18.27
N ILE A 5 -22.56 0.92 18.04
CA ILE A 5 -21.81 1.76 17.11
C ILE A 5 -20.76 2.48 17.94
N SER A 6 -19.49 2.09 17.79
CA SER A 6 -18.36 2.92 18.22
C SER A 6 -18.03 3.85 17.05
N GLY A 7 -18.03 5.15 17.33
CA GLY A 7 -18.10 6.21 16.35
C GLY A 7 -17.03 6.15 15.27
N SER A 8 -17.48 6.17 14.03
CA SER A 8 -16.70 6.61 12.89
C SER A 8 -17.55 7.64 12.17
N SER A 9 -17.06 8.87 12.08
CA SER A 9 -17.60 9.89 11.18
C SER A 9 -17.62 9.32 9.77
N ILE A 10 -18.79 8.85 9.34
CA ILE A 10 -19.05 8.45 7.97
C ILE A 10 -19.39 9.70 7.16
N CYS A 11 -18.55 10.03 6.20
CA CYS A 11 -18.93 10.85 5.06
C CYS A 11 -18.47 10.14 3.78
N SER A 12 -19.46 9.75 2.98
CA SER A 12 -19.40 9.45 1.55
C SER A 12 -18.94 8.05 1.10
N ILE A 13 -19.96 7.20 0.91
CA ILE A 13 -20.19 6.28 -0.20
C ILE A 13 -19.06 6.11 -1.24
N ASN A 14 -18.24 5.07 -1.04
CA ASN A 14 -18.01 3.94 -1.95
C ASN A 14 -17.08 3.02 -1.18
N ASN A 15 -17.62 1.92 -0.66
CA ASN A 15 -16.79 0.91 -0.02
C ASN A 15 -16.11 0.08 -1.11
N ASP A 16 -15.26 0.73 -1.90
CA ASP A 16 -14.13 0.04 -2.50
C ASP A 16 -13.21 -0.28 -1.32
N PHE A 17 -13.53 -1.38 -0.64
CA PHE A 17 -12.71 -1.98 0.39
C PHE A 17 -11.46 -2.51 -0.31
N PHE A 18 -10.55 -1.59 -0.65
CA PHE A 18 -9.20 -1.97 -0.99
C PHE A 18 -8.62 -2.64 0.26
N PRO A 19 -7.98 -3.81 0.12
CA PRO A 19 -7.35 -4.48 1.24
C PRO A 19 -6.39 -3.52 1.94
N GLN A 20 -6.75 -3.06 3.15
CA GLN A 20 -5.99 -2.05 3.89
C GLN A 20 -4.87 -2.75 4.66
N VAL A 21 -3.64 -2.58 4.18
CA VAL A 21 -2.42 -3.00 4.89
C VAL A 21 -2.35 -2.30 6.26
N SER A 22 -1.85 -3.01 7.28
CA SER A 22 -1.74 -2.43 8.62
C SER A 22 -0.78 -1.23 8.65
N ASP A 23 -0.98 -0.31 9.60
CA ASP A 23 -0.08 0.84 9.78
C ASP A 23 1.37 0.42 10.01
N LEU A 24 1.58 -0.70 10.70
CA LEU A 24 2.91 -1.23 10.96
C LEU A 24 3.60 -1.70 9.69
N GLU A 25 2.89 -2.45 8.84
CA GLU A 25 3.41 -2.89 7.54
C GLU A 25 3.70 -1.70 6.64
N ARG A 26 2.83 -0.68 6.58
CA ARG A 26 3.10 0.55 5.83
C ARG A 26 4.39 1.23 6.30
N VAL A 27 4.56 1.39 7.61
CA VAL A 27 5.80 1.99 8.17
C VAL A 27 7.02 1.14 7.80
N ALA A 28 6.92 -0.18 7.85
CA ALA A 28 7.99 -1.08 7.45
C ALA A 28 8.33 -0.94 5.95
N LEU A 29 7.34 -0.86 5.07
CA LEU A 29 7.54 -0.64 3.64
C LEU A 29 8.24 0.70 3.38
N ILE A 30 7.78 1.78 4.01
CA ILE A 30 8.42 3.11 3.89
C ILE A 30 9.87 3.08 4.41
N ALA A 31 10.13 2.36 5.51
CA ALA A 31 11.48 2.19 6.02
C ALA A 31 12.38 1.46 5.04
N ILE A 32 11.89 0.39 4.39
CA ILE A 32 12.61 -0.31 3.33
C ILE A 32 12.94 0.66 2.20
N TYR A 33 11.94 1.33 1.64
CA TYR A 33 12.09 2.32 0.56
C TYR A 33 13.22 3.33 0.86
N ASN A 34 13.17 3.97 2.04
CA ASN A 34 14.18 4.96 2.44
C ASN A 34 15.57 4.34 2.64
N SER A 35 15.65 3.13 3.22
CA SER A 35 16.92 2.46 3.55
C SER A 35 17.68 1.94 2.33
N THR A 36 16.99 1.71 1.23
CA THR A 36 17.54 1.14 -0.02
C THR A 36 17.59 2.16 -1.15
N ASN A 37 17.50 3.45 -0.82
CA ASN A 37 17.57 4.55 -1.78
C ASN A 37 16.49 4.43 -2.87
N GLY A 38 15.24 4.20 -2.44
CA GLY A 38 14.10 3.84 -3.30
C GLY A 38 13.80 4.82 -4.43
N ASP A 39 14.14 6.09 -4.27
CA ASP A 39 14.06 7.12 -5.32
C ASP A 39 14.90 6.77 -6.56
N ASN A 40 15.89 5.89 -6.43
CA ASN A 40 16.82 5.47 -7.49
C ASN A 40 16.55 4.03 -7.98
N TRP A 41 15.42 3.41 -7.60
CA TRP A 41 15.06 2.09 -8.11
C TRP A 41 14.67 2.16 -9.60
N HIS A 42 15.17 1.20 -10.37
CA HIS A 42 14.83 1.04 -11.78
C HIS A 42 13.85 -0.12 -11.95
N TYR A 43 12.62 0.17 -12.32
CA TYR A 43 11.60 -0.86 -12.57
C TYR A 43 11.76 -1.40 -14.00
N GLY A 44 12.36 -2.59 -14.13
CA GLY A 44 12.93 -3.12 -15.39
C GLY A 44 12.00 -3.53 -16.54
N HIS A 45 10.74 -3.06 -16.65
CA HIS A 45 9.91 -3.32 -17.84
C HIS A 45 9.00 -2.14 -18.20
N SER A 46 9.11 -1.71 -19.45
CA SER A 46 8.54 -0.50 -20.06
C SER A 46 7.02 -0.55 -20.30
N SER A 47 6.45 0.65 -20.49
CA SER A 47 5.13 1.01 -21.04
C SER A 47 3.96 1.28 -20.09
N ILE A 48 4.23 1.50 -18.81
CA ILE A 48 3.40 2.42 -18.02
C ILE A 48 4.34 3.52 -17.53
N ALA A 49 4.24 4.69 -18.16
CA ALA A 49 4.97 5.87 -17.71
C ALA A 49 4.32 6.42 -16.43
N TYR A 50 4.49 5.73 -15.31
CA TYR A 50 4.34 6.31 -13.98
C TYR A 50 5.41 5.66 -13.11
N GLY A 51 6.54 6.35 -12.98
CA GLY A 51 7.32 6.22 -11.76
C GLY A 51 6.43 6.55 -10.55
N THR A 52 6.86 6.11 -9.37
CA THR A 52 6.34 6.52 -8.06
C THR A 52 4.97 5.96 -7.65
N GLU A 53 4.83 4.65 -7.52
CA GLU A 53 3.70 4.11 -6.74
C GLU A 53 4.06 3.83 -5.28
N TRP A 54 5.34 3.83 -4.92
CA TRP A 54 5.74 3.88 -3.51
C TRP A 54 5.40 5.25 -2.90
N LEU A 55 5.07 5.28 -1.61
CA LEU A 55 4.66 6.48 -0.87
C LEU A 55 3.30 7.07 -1.29
N GLY A 56 2.48 6.31 -2.02
CA GLY A 56 1.09 6.66 -2.31
C GLY A 56 0.23 6.84 -1.04
N ILE A 57 -1.01 7.27 -1.22
CA ILE A 57 -1.98 7.47 -0.11
C ILE A 57 -2.10 6.18 0.72
N LYS A 58 -2.33 6.30 2.03
CA LYS A 58 -2.59 5.14 2.90
C LYS A 58 -3.74 4.29 2.33
N GLY A 59 -3.53 2.98 2.24
CA GLY A 59 -4.48 2.05 1.64
C GLY A 59 -4.17 1.65 0.20
N THR A 60 -3.17 2.27 -0.45
CA THR A 60 -2.75 1.90 -1.81
C THR A 60 -1.54 0.98 -1.85
N GLU A 61 -1.06 0.49 -0.70
CA GLU A 61 0.19 -0.28 -0.56
C GLU A 61 0.19 -1.53 -1.45
N CYS A 62 -0.95 -2.20 -1.56
CA CYS A 62 -1.10 -3.40 -2.39
C CYS A 62 -1.02 -3.12 -3.90
N ASN A 63 -1.07 -1.85 -4.30
CA ASN A 63 -0.85 -1.43 -5.68
C ASN A 63 0.58 -0.94 -5.92
N TRP A 64 1.42 -0.86 -4.88
CA TRP A 64 2.80 -0.42 -5.07
C TRP A 64 3.58 -1.47 -5.86
N TYR A 65 4.50 -1.01 -6.70
CA TYR A 65 5.33 -1.90 -7.51
C TYR A 65 6.02 -2.96 -6.65
N GLY A 66 5.84 -4.23 -7.06
CA GLY A 66 6.49 -5.38 -6.43
C GLY A 66 5.86 -5.83 -5.11
N ILE A 67 4.80 -5.17 -4.62
CA ILE A 67 4.02 -5.63 -3.47
C ILE A 67 2.94 -6.59 -3.92
N ASN A 68 2.84 -7.74 -3.25
CA ASN A 68 1.63 -8.56 -3.26
C ASN A 68 1.03 -8.59 -1.87
N CYS A 69 -0.29 -8.49 -1.82
CA CYS A 69 -1.07 -8.64 -0.59
C CYS A 69 -1.96 -9.88 -0.68
N ALA A 70 -2.23 -10.48 0.48
CA ALA A 70 -3.32 -11.43 0.65
C ALA A 70 -4.03 -11.15 1.97
N SER A 71 -5.36 -11.14 1.97
CA SER A 71 -6.17 -10.89 3.17
C SER A 71 -5.72 -9.64 3.96
N ASP A 72 -5.56 -8.52 3.26
CA ASP A 72 -5.20 -7.22 3.85
C ASP A 72 -3.79 -7.14 4.47
N SER A 73 -2.91 -8.09 4.16
CA SER A 73 -1.52 -8.12 4.63
C SER A 73 -0.53 -8.33 3.50
N VAL A 74 0.66 -7.73 3.61
CA VAL A 74 1.73 -7.86 2.62
C VAL A 74 2.36 -9.24 2.74
N THR A 75 2.29 -10.03 1.66
CA THR A 75 2.82 -11.40 1.65
C THR A 75 4.12 -11.53 0.86
N SER A 76 4.39 -10.61 -0.07
CA SER A 76 5.67 -10.58 -0.76
C SER A 76 6.05 -9.18 -1.21
N LEU A 77 7.36 -8.94 -1.23
CA LEU A 77 7.98 -7.75 -1.79
C LEU A 77 9.07 -8.17 -2.78
N SER A 78 8.99 -7.70 -4.02
CA SER A 78 10.00 -7.89 -5.06
C SER A 78 10.62 -6.55 -5.46
N LEU A 79 11.93 -6.42 -5.29
CA LEU A 79 12.70 -5.20 -5.57
C LEU A 79 13.72 -5.41 -6.70
N ASN A 80 13.39 -6.26 -7.68
CA ASN A 80 14.30 -6.64 -8.77
C ASN A 80 15.00 -5.41 -9.39
N ALA A 81 16.29 -5.30 -9.07
CA ALA A 81 17.21 -4.25 -9.49
C ALA A 81 17.72 -4.45 -10.92
#